data_AF-A0A2H6F4J2-F1
#
_entry.id   AF-A0A2H6F4J2-F1
#
_cell.length_a   1.000
_cell.length_b   1.000
_cell.length_c   1.000
_cell.angle_alpha   90.00
_cell.angle_beta   90.00
_cell.angle_gamma   90.00
#
_symmetry.space_group_name_H-M   'P 1'
#
loop_
_entity.id
_entity.type
_entity.pdbx_description
1 polymer ?
#
loop_
_entity_poly.entity_id
_entity_poly.type
_entity_poly.pdbx_seq_one_letter_code
_entity_poly.pdbx_strand_id
1 'polypeptide(L)' 'MKIKYFSDTDTALLEFSENEVYETKEINENIYIDLGKDGKLISMTIEHAKEQATIKEFSYQEIEKEIA' A
#
# COMPACT_ATOMS: atom_id res chain seq x y z
N MET A 1 5.24 2.54 8.80
CA MET A 1 4.96 2.32 7.37
C MET A 1 6.26 2.37 6.59
N LYS A 2 6.45 1.48 5.62
CA LYS A 2 7.57 1.49 4.66
C LYS A 2 6.99 1.47 3.24
N ILE A 3 7.64 2.15 2.31
CA ILE A 3 7.27 2.12 0.89
C ILE A 3 8.51 1.70 0.12
N LYS A 4 8.36 0.64 -0.69
CA LYS A 4 9.40 0.13 -1.58
C LYS A 4 8.89 0.25 -3.01
N TYR A 5 9.75 0.73 -3.88
CA TYR A 5 9.45 0.79 -5.31
C TYR A 5 10.51 0.00 -6.07
N PHE A 6 10.06 -0.99 -6.82
CA PHE A 6 10.87 -1.89 -7.63
C PHE A 6 10.79 -1.41 -9.08
N SER A 7 11.81 -0.66 -9.50
CA SER A 7 11.80 0.04 -10.79
C SER A 7 11.91 -0.89 -11.99
N ASP A 8 12.44 -2.10 -11.79
CA ASP A 8 12.60 -3.15 -12.79
C ASP A 8 11.26 -3.77 -13.21
N THR A 9 10.32 -3.93 -12.27
CA THR A 9 8.98 -4.46 -12.53
C THR A 9 7.89 -3.39 -12.54
N ASP A 10 8.24 -2.14 -12.25
CA ASP A 10 7.28 -1.05 -12.04
C ASP A 10 6.27 -1.35 -10.91
N THR A 11 6.75 -1.89 -9.79
CA THR A 11 5.87 -2.33 -8.68
C THR A 11 6.11 -1.50 -7.42
N ALA A 12 5.03 -1.09 -6.77
CA ALA A 12 5.04 -0.51 -5.43
C ALA A 12 4.64 -1.54 -4.39
N LEU A 13 5.34 -1.58 -3.28
CA LEU A 13 4.93 -2.30 -2.08
C LEU A 13 4.85 -1.31 -0.91
N LEU A 14 3.65 -1.16 -0.35
CA LEU A 14 3.39 -0.36 0.84
C LEU A 14 3.20 -1.32 2.02
N GLU A 15 4.08 -1.25 3.01
CA GLU A 15 4.03 -2.07 4.22
C GLU A 15 3.52 -1.22 5.39
N PHE A 16 2.33 -1.55 5.89
CA PHE A 16 1.67 -0.82 6.99
C PHE A 16 2.02 -1.41 8.35
N SER A 17 2.16 -2.73 8.43
CA SER A 17 2.49 -3.49 9.65
C SER A 17 3.43 -4.67 9.33
N GLU A 18 4.10 -5.19 10.36
CA GLU A 18 4.95 -6.39 10.28
C GLU A 18 4.22 -7.64 10.83
N ASN A 19 2.91 -7.56 11.05
CA ASN A 19 2.10 -8.70 11.47
C ASN A 19 1.95 -9.75 10.36
N GLU A 20 1.56 -10.96 10.76
CA GLU A 20 1.31 -12.09 9.84
C GLU A 20 0.16 -11.79 8.87
N VAL A 21 0.38 -12.10 7.58
CA VAL A 21 -0.66 -12.09 6.54
C VAL A 21 -1.57 -13.30 6.74
N TYR A 22 -2.87 -13.04 6.83
CA TYR A 22 -3.90 -14.07 6.93
C TYR A 22 -4.60 -14.30 5.59
N GLU A 23 -4.82 -13.25 4.82
CA GLU A 23 -5.54 -13.28 3.55
C GLU A 23 -4.96 -12.25 2.59
N THR A 24 -4.78 -12.61 1.33
CA THR A 24 -4.51 -11.66 0.24
C THR A 24 -5.79 -11.48 -0.58
N LYS A 25 -6.20 -10.24 -0.81
CA LYS A 25 -7.33 -9.89 -1.68
C LYS A 25 -6.87 -9.13 -2.90
N GLU A 26 -7.38 -9.56 -4.05
CA GLU A 26 -7.33 -8.80 -5.28
C GLU A 26 -8.38 -7.68 -5.23
N ILE A 27 -7.94 -6.43 -5.38
CA ILE A 27 -8.82 -5.28 -5.57
C ILE A 27 -9.14 -5.12 -7.06
N ASN A 28 -8.13 -5.31 -7.90
CA ASN A 28 -8.21 -5.47 -9.34
C ASN A 28 -6.94 -6.18 -9.84
N GLU A 29 -6.84 -6.39 -11.16
CA GLU A 29 -5.73 -7.09 -11.82
C GLU A 29 -4.32 -6.61 -11.41
N ASN A 30 -4.17 -5.34 -11.02
CA ASN A 30 -2.88 -4.72 -10.70
C ASN A 30 -2.71 -4.33 -9.23
N ILE A 31 -3.74 -4.51 -8.39
CA ILE A 31 -3.73 -4.04 -7.00
C ILE A 31 -4.18 -5.14 -6.05
N TYR A 32 -3.31 -5.44 -5.10
CA TYR A 32 -3.52 -6.47 -4.09
C TYR A 32 -3.34 -5.88 -2.70
N ILE A 33 -4.12 -6.37 -1.75
CA ILE A 33 -3.95 -6.03 -0.33
C ILE A 33 -3.79 -7.30 0.49
N ASP A 34 -2.88 -7.24 1.46
CA ASP A 34 -2.72 -8.27 2.48
C ASP A 34 -3.42 -7.84 3.77
N LEU A 35 -4.25 -8.72 4.31
CA LEU A 35 -5.02 -8.51 5.53
C LEU A 35 -4.55 -9.47 6.63
N GLY A 36 -4.51 -8.99 7.86
CA GLY A 36 -4.30 -9.79 9.06
C GLY A 36 -5.59 -10.47 9.52
N LYS A 37 -5.48 -11.32 10.55
CA LYS A 37 -6.62 -12.09 11.11
C LYS A 37 -7.79 -11.23 11.59
N ASP A 38 -7.55 -9.99 11.96
CA ASP A 38 -8.55 -9.02 12.41
C ASP A 38 -9.04 -8.09 11.27
N GLY A 39 -8.66 -8.38 10.02
CA GLY A 39 -8.98 -7.55 8.86
C GLY A 39 -8.16 -6.27 8.75
N LYS A 40 -7.12 -6.08 9.59
CA LYS A 40 -6.21 -4.94 9.44
C LYS A 40 -5.32 -5.09 8.21
N LEU A 41 -5.07 -3.97 7.55
CA LEU A 41 -4.16 -3.90 6.42
C LEU A 41 -2.71 -4.16 6.87
N ILE A 42 -2.06 -5.13 6.24
CA ILE A 42 -0.66 -5.47 6.45
C ILE A 42 0.19 -4.84 5.36
N SER A 43 -0.18 -5.07 4.11
CA SER A 43 0.55 -4.58 2.95
C SER A 43 -0.39 -4.26 1.79
N MET A 44 0.09 -3.47 0.83
CA MET A 44 -0.56 -3.27 -0.47
C MET A 44 0.51 -3.35 -1.56
N THR A 45 0.24 -4.14 -2.60
CA THR A 45 1.05 -4.24 -3.81
C THR A 45 0.32 -3.54 -4.95
N ILE A 46 1.02 -2.64 -5.65
CA ILE A 46 0.53 -1.96 -6.85
C ILE A 46 1.49 -2.26 -7.99
N GLU A 47 1.04 -3.05 -8.95
CA GLU A 47 1.76 -3.32 -10.20
C GLU A 47 1.46 -2.23 -11.23
N HIS A 48 2.35 -2.09 -12.23
CA HIS A 48 2.28 -1.00 -13.21
C HIS A 48 2.11 0.37 -12.53
N ALA A 49 2.89 0.58 -11.46
CA ALA A 49 2.67 1.63 -10.49
C ALA A 49 2.78 3.03 -11.10
N LYS A 50 3.48 3.24 -12.23
CA LYS A 50 3.49 4.53 -12.94
C LYS A 50 2.16 4.87 -13.60
N GLU A 51 1.37 3.86 -13.96
CA GLU A 51 0.05 4.01 -14.59
C GLU A 51 -1.06 4.04 -13.55
N GLN A 52 -0.98 3.17 -12.54
CA GLN A 52 -2.00 3.03 -11.49
C GLN A 52 -1.92 4.13 -10.42
N ALA A 53 -0.73 4.67 -10.17
CA ALA A 53 -0.49 5.69 -9.17
C ALA A 53 0.51 6.73 -9.70
N THR A 54 0.45 7.98 -9.26
CA THR A 54 1.49 8.96 -9.57
C THR A 54 2.73 8.70 -8.70
N ILE A 55 3.31 7.49 -8.75
CA ILE A 55 4.31 7.03 -7.80
C ILE A 55 5.68 7.72 -7.89
N LYS A 56 5.82 8.66 -8.82
CA LYS A 56 7.03 9.50 -8.95
C LYS A 56 7.24 10.40 -7.73
N GLU A 57 6.19 10.69 -6.97
CA GLU A 57 6.26 11.48 -5.76
C GLU A 57 5.42 10.86 -4.63
N PHE A 58 5.89 11.02 -3.40
CA PHE A 58 5.16 10.65 -2.19
C PHE A 58 5.09 11.85 -1.26
N SER A 59 3.90 12.16 -0.77
CA SER A 59 3.68 13.18 0.26
C SER A 59 2.91 12.57 1.43
N TYR A 60 3.28 12.97 2.64
CA TYR A 60 2.56 12.64 3.86
C TYR A 60 2.12 13.95 4.50
N GLN A 61 0.84 14.03 4.85
CA GLN A 61 0.30 15.12 5.63
C GLN A 61 -0.57 14.53 6.75
N GLU A 62 -0.21 14.85 7.98
CA GLU A 62 -1.07 14.59 9.13
C GLU A 62 -2.11 15.72 9.19
N ILE A 63 -3.38 15.36 9.06
CA ILE A 63 -4.49 16.30 9.27
C ILE A 63 -4.96 16.11 10.70
N GLU A 64 -4.50 16.98 11.59
CA GLU A 64 -5.05 17.06 12.94
C GLU A 64 -6.49 17.54 12.86
N LYS A 65 -7.35 16.98 13.71
CA LYS A 65 -8.73 17.44 13.83
C LYS A 65 -8.70 18.87 14.35
N GLU A 66 -9.21 19.85 13.58
CA GLU A 66 -9.45 21.19 14.12
C GLU A 66 -10.34 21.05 15.37
N ILE A 67 -9.78 21.38 16.53
CA ILE A 67 -10.56 21.54 17.76
C ILE A 67 -11.26 22.89 17.62
N ALA A 68 -12.50 22.85 17.13
CA ALA A 68 -13.42 23.99 17.17
C ALA A 68 -13.89 24.28 18.61
#